data_AF-A0A6I7ZHQ6-F1
#
_entry.id   AF-A0A6I7ZHQ6-F1
#
_cell.length_a   1.000
_cell.length_b   1.000
_cell.length_c   1.000
_cell.angle_alpha   90.00
_cell.angle_beta   90.00
_cell.angle_gamma   90.00
#
_symmetry.space_group_name_H-M   'P 1'
#
loop_
_entity.id
_entity.type
_entity.pdbx_description
1 polymer ?
#
loop_
_entity_poly.entity_id
_entity_poly.type
_entity_poly.pdbx_seq_one_letter_code
_entity_poly.pdbx_strand_id
1 'polypeptide(L)'
;MTTQELQQDSEKNGNTIIKYCAIVKDEAENLNKEDLIHHKKGKGNLFNGNKKDCQELLIPIIHKSLSFDLLQQLLLKGMVSLNHFSEEHFTDPITIHSMIKKFHKHSKVVDLTFQIFNGYIRISGSELTMRYFTYTFFWYICKGTA
;
A
#
# COMPACT_ATOMS: atom_id res chain seq x y z
N MET A 1 -4.97 15.41 -16.28
CA MET A 1 -5.59 14.16 -16.74
C MET A 1 -7.06 14.15 -16.41
N THR A 2 -7.92 13.90 -17.40
CA THR A 2 -9.36 13.71 -17.23
C THR A 2 -9.66 12.37 -16.54
N THR A 3 -10.88 12.22 -16.02
CA THR A 3 -11.33 10.93 -15.47
C THR A 3 -11.23 9.82 -16.51
N GLN A 4 -11.56 10.09 -17.78
CA GLN A 4 -11.49 9.10 -18.86
C GLN A 4 -10.05 8.65 -19.14
N GLU A 5 -9.10 9.60 -19.18
CA GLU A 5 -7.67 9.28 -19.33
C GLU A 5 -7.17 8.41 -18.18
N LEU A 6 -7.51 8.77 -16.93
CA LEU A 6 -7.14 7.98 -15.75
C LEU A 6 -7.77 6.58 -15.74
N GLN A 7 -9.00 6.42 -16.28
CA GLN A 7 -9.64 5.12 -16.40
C GLN A 7 -8.91 4.22 -17.41
N GLN A 8 -8.47 4.79 -18.53
CA GLN A 8 -7.70 4.05 -19.55
C GLN A 8 -6.36 3.59 -19.01
N ASP A 9 -5.62 4.47 -18.32
CA ASP A 9 -4.27 4.17 -17.82
C ASP A 9 -4.25 3.18 -16.65
N SER A 10 -5.29 3.16 -15.82
CA SER A 10 -5.33 2.37 -14.58
C SER A 10 -6.23 1.13 -14.64
N GLU A 11 -6.96 0.95 -15.73
CA GLU A 11 -8.00 -0.08 -15.90
C GLU A 11 -9.04 -0.05 -14.75
N LYS A 12 -9.35 1.15 -14.22
CA LYS A 12 -10.36 1.35 -13.18
C LYS A 12 -11.62 2.01 -13.73
N ASN A 13 -12.74 1.81 -13.04
CA ASN A 13 -13.98 2.51 -13.36
C ASN A 13 -13.94 3.97 -12.87
N GLY A 14 -14.80 4.83 -13.44
CA GLY A 14 -14.80 6.26 -13.15
C GLY A 14 -15.09 6.60 -11.69
N ASN A 15 -15.98 5.86 -11.02
CA ASN A 15 -16.28 6.07 -9.60
C ASN A 15 -15.05 5.81 -8.71
N THR A 16 -14.29 4.75 -9.02
CA THR A 16 -13.03 4.44 -8.34
C THR A 16 -11.99 5.53 -8.57
N ILE A 17 -11.85 6.05 -9.80
CA ILE A 17 -10.95 7.17 -10.09
C ILE A 17 -11.32 8.41 -9.28
N ILE A 18 -12.60 8.80 -9.27
CA ILE A 18 -13.08 9.95 -8.50
C ILE A 18 -12.75 9.78 -7.02
N LYS A 19 -13.00 8.59 -6.46
CA LYS A 19 -12.65 8.26 -5.07
C LYS A 19 -11.15 8.39 -4.81
N TYR A 20 -10.31 7.86 -5.70
CA TYR A 20 -8.85 7.93 -5.52
C TYR A 20 -8.32 9.36 -5.63
N CYS A 21 -8.82 10.17 -6.57
CA CYS A 21 -8.47 11.58 -6.64
C CYS A 21 -8.88 12.35 -5.38
N ALA A 22 -10.05 12.03 -4.81
CA ALA A 22 -10.49 12.63 -3.55
C ALA A 22 -9.56 12.26 -2.38
N ILE A 23 -9.15 10.99 -2.28
CA ILE A 23 -8.18 10.55 -1.25
C ILE A 23 -6.85 11.30 -1.42
N VAL A 24 -6.30 11.37 -2.63
CA VAL A 24 -5.02 12.07 -2.85
C VAL A 24 -5.12 13.55 -2.51
N LYS A 25 -6.25 14.20 -2.80
CA LYS A 25 -6.51 15.60 -2.44
C LYS A 25 -6.61 15.80 -0.93
N ASP A 26 -7.32 14.92 -0.22
CA ASP A 26 -7.45 14.94 1.23
C ASP A 26 -6.08 14.81 1.92
N GLU A 27 -5.21 13.92 1.42
CA GLU A 27 -3.84 13.82 1.96
C GLU A 27 -2.99 15.05 1.70
N ALA A 28 -3.15 15.68 0.54
CA ALA A 28 -2.47 16.94 0.23
C ALA A 28 -2.91 18.05 1.18
N GLU A 29 -4.21 18.12 1.50
CA GLU A 29 -4.77 19.04 2.50
C GLU A 29 -4.22 18.74 3.91
N ASN A 30 -4.17 17.47 4.32
CA ASN A 30 -3.61 17.05 5.61
C ASN A 30 -2.12 17.41 5.76
N LEU A 31 -1.38 17.55 4.66
CA LEU A 31 0.03 17.96 4.65
C LEU A 31 0.22 19.48 4.51
N ASN A 32 -0.85 20.29 4.48
CA ASN A 32 -0.84 21.73 4.16
C ASN A 32 -0.20 22.01 2.79
N LYS A 33 -0.57 21.21 1.79
CA LYS A 33 -0.06 21.25 0.42
C LYS A 33 -1.21 21.23 -0.61
N GLU A 34 -2.25 22.01 -0.38
CA GLU A 34 -3.46 22.03 -1.19
C GLU A 34 -3.18 22.37 -2.67
N ASP A 35 -2.12 23.14 -2.92
CA ASP A 35 -1.69 23.53 -4.26
C ASP A 35 -1.06 22.39 -5.07
N LEU A 36 -0.83 21.22 -4.49
CA LEU A 36 -0.28 20.07 -5.22
C LEU A 36 -1.30 19.41 -6.15
N ILE A 37 -2.60 19.49 -5.83
CA ILE A 37 -3.65 18.79 -6.58
C ILE A 37 -4.69 19.79 -7.04
N HIS A 38 -4.60 20.18 -8.32
CA HIS A 38 -5.58 21.06 -8.94
C HIS A 38 -6.63 20.26 -9.70
N HIS A 39 -7.89 20.48 -9.37
CA HIS A 39 -9.02 19.98 -10.15
C HIS A 39 -9.72 21.12 -10.87
N LYS A 40 -9.93 20.97 -12.18
CA LYS A 40 -10.78 21.88 -12.95
C LYS A 40 -11.80 21.08 -13.76
N LYS A 41 -13.09 21.40 -13.58
CA LYS A 41 -14.19 20.77 -14.32
C LYS A 41 -13.92 20.86 -15.82
N GLY A 42 -14.00 19.73 -16.52
CA GLY A 42 -13.70 19.62 -17.95
C GLY A 42 -12.22 19.56 -18.33
N LYS A 43 -11.28 19.83 -17.41
CA LYS A 43 -9.83 19.68 -17.61
C LYS A 43 -9.20 18.55 -16.76
N GLY A 44 -9.92 18.05 -15.77
CA GLY A 44 -9.49 16.94 -14.93
C GLY A 44 -8.61 17.35 -13.75
N ASN A 45 -7.79 16.41 -13.28
CA ASN A 45 -6.86 16.58 -12.15
C ASN A 45 -5.43 16.81 -12.67
N LEU A 46 -4.69 17.68 -12.00
CA LEU A 46 -3.28 17.95 -12.26
C LEU A 46 -2.50 17.87 -10.94
N PHE A 47 -1.43 17.10 -10.96
CA PHE A 47 -0.41 17.12 -9.91
C PHE A 47 0.65 18.19 -10.25
N ASN A 48 0.89 19.12 -9.33
CA ASN A 48 1.82 20.25 -9.51
C ASN A 48 3.00 20.19 -8.53
N GLY A 49 3.44 18.99 -8.16
CA GLY A 49 4.58 18.77 -7.28
C GLY A 49 5.80 18.19 -7.98
N ASN A 50 6.91 18.19 -7.26
CA ASN A 50 8.12 17.48 -7.68
C ASN A 50 8.14 16.04 -7.12
N LYS A 51 9.25 15.34 -7.32
CA LYS A 51 9.43 13.95 -6.84
C LYS A 51 9.33 13.82 -5.31
N LYS A 52 9.85 14.80 -4.56
CA LYS A 52 9.77 14.83 -3.09
C LYS A 52 8.33 15.02 -2.63
N ASP A 53 7.59 15.94 -3.25
CA ASP A 53 6.17 16.16 -2.95
C ASP A 53 5.33 14.90 -3.21
N CYS A 54 5.59 14.22 -4.33
CA CYS A 54 4.92 12.96 -4.65
C CYS A 54 5.20 11.90 -3.58
N GLN A 55 6.44 11.83 -3.11
CA GLN A 55 6.84 10.86 -2.09
C GLN A 55 6.22 11.15 -0.72
N GLU A 56 6.21 12.41 -0.31
CA GLU A 56 5.56 12.84 0.94
C GLU A 56 4.05 12.56 0.92
N LEU A 57 3.39 12.67 -0.23
CA LEU A 57 1.99 12.25 -0.41
C LEU A 57 1.81 10.73 -0.37
N LEU A 58 2.74 9.96 -0.96
CA LEU A 58 2.62 8.50 -1.05
C LEU A 58 2.71 7.82 0.31
N ILE A 59 3.55 8.34 1.22
CA ILE A 59 3.79 7.75 2.54
C ILE A 59 2.47 7.56 3.33
N PRO A 60 1.68 8.60 3.63
CA PRO A 60 0.45 8.43 4.41
C PRO A 60 -0.57 7.54 3.68
N ILE A 61 -0.67 7.61 2.35
CA ILE A 61 -1.56 6.76 1.55
C ILE A 61 -1.21 5.27 1.73
N ILE A 62 0.08 4.94 1.65
CA ILE A 62 0.54 3.55 1.77
C ILE A 62 0.31 3.04 3.20
N HIS A 63 0.53 3.87 4.22
CA HIS A 63 0.32 3.48 5.62
C HIS A 63 -1.16 3.21 5.96
N LYS A 64 -2.11 3.74 5.17
CA LYS A 64 -3.54 3.41 5.30
C LYS A 64 -3.91 2.04 4.70
N SER A 65 -2.99 1.37 4.01
CA SER A 65 -3.24 0.08 3.37
C SER A 65 -3.13 -1.08 4.36
N LEU A 66 -4.21 -1.83 4.54
CA LEU A 66 -4.23 -3.06 5.34
C LEU A 66 -3.14 -4.05 4.92
N SER A 67 -2.91 -4.17 3.61
CA SER A 67 -1.88 -5.07 3.07
C SER A 67 -0.46 -4.61 3.36
N PHE A 68 -0.25 -3.30 3.39
CA PHE A 68 1.03 -2.72 3.75
C PHE A 68 1.32 -2.97 5.23
N ASP A 69 0.35 -2.66 6.10
CA ASP A 69 0.53 -2.84 7.54
C ASP A 69 0.78 -4.31 7.90
N LEU A 70 0.03 -5.25 7.33
CA LEU A 70 0.27 -6.68 7.55
C LEU A 70 1.70 -7.10 7.15
N LEU A 71 2.17 -6.66 5.98
CA LEU A 71 3.53 -6.94 5.53
C LEU A 71 4.57 -6.32 6.45
N GLN A 72 4.39 -5.05 6.82
CA GLN A 72 5.28 -4.36 7.74
C GLN A 72 5.37 -5.09 9.08
N GLN A 73 4.23 -5.46 9.68
CA GLN A 73 4.20 -6.20 10.94
C GLN A 73 4.88 -7.56 10.81
N LEU A 74 4.65 -8.30 9.72
CA LEU A 74 5.31 -9.59 9.49
C LEU A 74 6.82 -9.46 9.33
N LEU A 75 7.29 -8.44 8.61
CA LEU A 75 8.73 -8.24 8.36
C LEU A 75 9.47 -7.77 9.61
N LEU A 76 8.81 -7.03 10.50
CA LEU A 76 9.40 -6.53 11.75
C LEU A 76 9.30 -7.53 12.92
N LYS A 77 8.16 -8.23 13.03
CA LYS A 77 7.86 -9.13 14.17
C LYS A 77 8.07 -10.61 13.84
N GLY A 78 8.21 -10.98 12.56
CA GLY A 78 8.33 -12.37 12.08
C GLY A 78 7.03 -13.19 12.11
N MET A 79 6.07 -12.83 12.98
CA MET A 79 4.75 -13.45 13.04
C MET A 79 3.67 -12.46 13.47
N VAL A 80 2.45 -12.69 13.00
CA VAL A 80 1.27 -11.88 13.35
C VAL A 80 0.11 -12.82 13.69
N SER A 81 -0.58 -12.58 14.81
CA SER A 81 -1.80 -13.33 15.13
C SER A 81 -2.92 -12.91 14.18
N LEU A 82 -3.53 -13.88 13.49
CA LEU A 82 -4.63 -13.63 12.56
C LEU A 82 -5.82 -12.96 13.24
N ASN A 83 -6.25 -13.48 14.40
CA ASN A 83 -7.43 -12.97 15.11
C ASN A 83 -7.21 -11.54 15.59
N HIS A 84 -6.11 -11.31 16.32
CA HIS A 84 -5.74 -9.97 16.79
C HIS A 84 -5.66 -8.95 15.64
N PHE A 85 -5.01 -9.29 14.52
CA PHE A 85 -4.92 -8.40 13.36
C PHE A 85 -6.29 -8.16 12.71
N SER A 86 -7.14 -9.19 12.66
CA SER A 86 -8.52 -9.07 12.17
C SER A 86 -9.35 -8.10 13.02
N GLU A 87 -9.22 -8.21 14.34
CA GLU A 87 -9.91 -7.36 15.32
C GLU A 87 -9.42 -5.91 15.26
N GLU A 88 -8.10 -5.70 15.26
CA GLU A 88 -7.46 -4.37 15.19
C GLU A 88 -7.92 -3.57 13.95
N HIS A 89 -8.11 -4.26 12.82
CA HIS A 89 -8.49 -3.65 11.56
C HIS A 89 -9.97 -3.85 11.18
N PHE A 90 -10.81 -4.32 12.10
CA PHE A 90 -12.24 -4.60 11.85
C PHE A 90 -12.48 -5.36 10.54
N THR A 91 -11.64 -6.35 10.26
CA THR A 91 -11.59 -7.06 8.97
C THR A 91 -11.85 -8.55 9.18
N ASP A 92 -12.66 -9.14 8.31
CA ASP A 92 -12.93 -10.58 8.35
C ASP A 92 -11.65 -11.41 8.09
N PRO A 93 -11.36 -12.46 8.87
CA PRO A 93 -10.21 -13.34 8.65
C PRO A 93 -10.09 -13.87 7.22
N ILE A 94 -11.20 -14.14 6.52
CA ILE A 94 -11.24 -14.61 5.12
C ILE A 94 -10.60 -13.59 4.18
N THR A 95 -10.76 -12.29 4.46
CA THR A 95 -10.12 -11.21 3.69
C THR A 95 -8.61 -11.27 3.85
N ILE A 96 -8.12 -11.50 5.08
CA ILE A 96 -6.70 -11.65 5.37
C ILE A 96 -6.15 -12.93 4.73
N HIS A 97 -6.88 -14.06 4.80
CA HIS A 97 -6.51 -15.28 4.08
C HIS A 97 -6.34 -15.05 2.57
N SER A 98 -7.25 -14.30 1.96
CA SER A 98 -7.17 -13.94 0.53
C SER A 98 -5.96 -13.07 0.23
N MET A 99 -5.60 -12.18 1.14
CA MET A 99 -4.40 -11.35 1.05
C MET A 99 -3.11 -12.18 1.15
N ILE A 100 -3.04 -13.10 2.11
CA ILE A 100 -1.91 -14.03 2.27
C ILE A 100 -1.71 -14.90 1.03
N LYS A 101 -2.79 -15.38 0.40
CA LYS A 101 -2.71 -16.10 -0.88
C LYS A 101 -2.09 -15.24 -1.99
N LYS A 102 -2.42 -13.95 -2.05
CA LYS A 102 -1.82 -13.01 -3.01
C LYS A 102 -0.34 -12.78 -2.71
N PHE A 103 0.02 -12.54 -1.46
CA PHE A 103 1.43 -12.40 -1.06
C PHE A 103 2.23 -13.63 -1.44
N HIS A 104 1.77 -14.82 -1.05
CA HIS A 104 2.41 -16.09 -1.40
C HIS A 104 2.58 -16.24 -2.92
N LYS A 105 1.55 -15.90 -3.72
CA LYS A 105 1.66 -15.96 -5.19
C LYS A 105 2.76 -15.05 -5.72
N HIS A 106 2.84 -13.82 -5.24
CA HIS A 106 3.81 -12.83 -5.73
C HIS A 106 5.22 -13.03 -5.18
N SER A 107 5.36 -13.62 -4.00
CA SER A 107 6.65 -13.81 -3.32
C SER A 107 7.39 -15.09 -3.74
N LYS A 108 6.74 -15.98 -4.50
CA LYS A 108 7.36 -17.20 -5.05
C LYS A 108 8.58 -16.92 -5.92
N VAL A 109 8.60 -15.79 -6.63
CA VAL A 109 9.72 -15.41 -7.50
C VAL A 109 11.00 -15.05 -6.74
N VAL A 110 10.90 -14.87 -5.42
CA VAL A 110 12.01 -14.59 -4.52
C VAL A 110 12.11 -15.65 -3.41
N ASP A 111 11.58 -16.86 -3.60
CA ASP A 111 11.66 -17.97 -2.64
C ASP A 111 11.16 -17.64 -1.23
N LEU A 112 10.15 -16.77 -1.13
CA LEU A 112 9.45 -16.46 0.11
C LEU A 112 8.06 -17.10 0.13
N THR A 113 7.69 -17.65 1.28
CA THR A 113 6.39 -18.27 1.52
C THR A 113 5.66 -17.55 2.63
N PHE A 114 4.44 -17.11 2.35
CA PHE A 114 3.50 -16.64 3.36
C PHE A 114 2.53 -17.77 3.70
N GLN A 115 2.36 -18.05 4.99
CA GLN A 115 1.48 -19.13 5.45
C GLN A 115 0.79 -18.77 6.76
N ILE A 116 -0.34 -19.43 6.99
CA ILE A 116 -1.08 -19.36 8.26
C ILE A 116 -0.93 -20.72 8.94
N PHE A 117 -0.41 -20.72 10.16
CA PHE A 117 -0.21 -21.93 10.95
C PHE A 117 -0.61 -21.66 12.40
N ASN A 118 -1.51 -22.48 12.94
CA ASN A 118 -2.03 -22.37 14.31
C ASN A 118 -2.54 -20.96 14.68
N GLY A 119 -3.25 -20.31 13.75
CA GLY A 119 -3.77 -18.95 13.96
C GLY A 119 -2.74 -17.82 13.80
N TYR A 120 -1.49 -18.14 13.42
CA TYR A 120 -0.45 -17.14 13.17
C TYR A 120 -0.07 -17.10 11.70
N ILE A 121 0.05 -15.88 11.19
CA ILE A 121 0.59 -15.56 9.87
C ILE A 121 2.11 -15.46 10.01
N ARG A 122 2.85 -16.10 9.10
CA ARG A 122 4.32 -16.11 9.09
C ARG A 122 4.89 -16.01 7.68
N ILE A 123 6.12 -15.49 7.60
CA ILE A 123 6.96 -15.51 6.40
C ILE A 123 8.06 -16.55 6.62
N SER A 124 8.29 -17.39 5.62
CA SER A 124 9.36 -18.40 5.62
C SER A 124 10.22 -18.24 4.35
N GLY A 125 11.52 -18.42 4.50
CA GLY A 125 12.51 -18.40 3.42
C GLY A 125 13.93 -18.52 3.98
N SER A 126 14.95 -18.40 3.12
CA SER A 126 16.32 -18.29 3.61
C SER A 126 16.50 -16.97 4.39
N GLU A 127 17.34 -16.97 5.42
CA GLU A 127 17.62 -15.75 6.21
C GLU A 127 18.11 -14.60 5.31
N LEU A 128 18.97 -14.91 4.34
CA LEU A 128 19.48 -13.94 3.36
C LEU A 128 18.34 -13.34 2.54
N THR A 129 17.45 -14.18 2.02
CA THR A 129 16.29 -13.77 1.22
C THR A 129 15.36 -12.89 2.05
N MET A 130 15.04 -13.29 3.29
CA MET A 130 14.16 -12.54 4.17
C MET A 130 14.75 -11.16 4.47
N ARG A 131 16.05 -11.08 4.82
CA ARG A 131 16.74 -9.80 5.06
C ARG A 131 16.75 -8.90 3.83
N TYR A 132 17.07 -9.46 2.66
CA TYR A 132 17.13 -8.69 1.42
C TYR A 132 15.74 -8.15 1.04
N PHE A 133 14.69 -8.97 1.19
CA PHE A 133 13.31 -8.54 0.94
C PHE A 133 12.88 -7.44 1.92
N THR A 134 13.14 -7.62 3.23
CA THR A 134 12.84 -6.61 4.25
C THR A 134 13.53 -5.28 3.96
N TYR A 135 14.85 -5.33 3.67
CA TYR A 135 15.62 -4.13 3.30
C TYR A 135 15.02 -3.45 2.07
N THR A 136 14.75 -4.22 1.02
CA THR A 136 14.19 -3.71 -0.24
C THR A 136 12.82 -3.08 -0.03
N PHE A 137 11.94 -3.74 0.72
CA PHE A 137 10.61 -3.25 1.05
C PHE A 137 10.67 -1.90 1.75
N PHE A 138 11.42 -1.78 2.85
CA PHE A 138 11.51 -0.52 3.59
C PHE A 138 12.29 0.56 2.82
N TRP A 139 13.31 0.19 2.05
CA TRP A 139 14.01 1.14 1.19
C TRP A 139 13.06 1.80 0.20
N TYR A 140 12.19 1.05 -0.48
CA TYR A 140 11.28 1.64 -1.47
C TYR A 140 10.22 2.58 -0.87
N ILE A 141 9.90 2.40 0.41
CA ILE A 141 8.88 3.19 1.12
C ILE A 141 9.51 4.43 1.76
N CYS A 142 10.67 4.26 2.39
CA CYS A 142 11.33 5.30 3.17
C CYS A 142 12.41 6.09 2.39
N LYS A 143 12.65 5.77 1.11
CA LYS A 143 13.72 6.38 0.28
C LYS A 143 13.60 7.89 0.07
N GLY A 144 14.00 8.74 1.00
CA GLY A 144 13.83 10.20 0.86
C GLY A 144 13.14 10.85 2.05
N THR A 145 12.86 10.09 3.11
CA THR A 145 12.44 10.61 4.43
C THR A 145 13.63 11.07 5.28
N ALA A 146 14.74 11.49 4.67
CA ALA A 146 15.95 11.95 5.35
C ALA A 146 16.28 13.39 4.95
#